data_AF-A0A7S2DPC6-F1
#
_entry.id   AF-A0A7S2DPC6-F1
#
_cell.length_a   1.000
_cell.length_b   1.000
_cell.length_c   1.000
_cell.angle_alpha   90.00
_cell.angle_beta   90.00
_cell.angle_gamma   90.00
#
_symmetry.space_group_name_H-M   'P 1'
#
loop_
_entity.id
_entity.type
_entity.pdbx_description
1 polymer ?
#
loop_
_entity_poly.entity_id
_entity_poly.type
_entity_poly.pdbx_seq_one_letter_code
_entity_poly.pdbx_strand_id
1 'polypeptide(L)'
;TVITVLGQIDCREGLLVALERGRYESLQHAVNATVAVYVAQLVDLAASRKLRLLVHPVPPVHDEIRAVVNLFNRALQARIAGEATLTWLDFWESLLEQHSRELHEKYTLDGTHLHPRYIPP
;
A
#
# COMPACT_ATOMS: atom_id res chain seq x y z
N THR A 1 18.52 7.44 2.26
CA THR A 1 17.12 7.43 1.79
C THR A 1 16.82 6.06 1.24
N VAL A 2 15.67 5.47 1.59
CA VAL A 2 15.24 4.15 1.12
C VAL A 2 13.78 4.25 0.67
N ILE A 3 13.43 3.60 -0.44
CA ILE A 3 12.04 3.45 -0.88
C ILE A 3 11.56 2.07 -0.43
N THR A 4 10.39 2.03 0.20
CA THR A 4 9.74 0.80 0.65
C THR A 4 8.51 0.53 -0.20
N VAL A 5 8.39 -0.68 -0.73
CA VAL A 5 7.21 -1.18 -1.45
C VAL A 5 6.81 -2.47 -0.76
N LEU A 6 5.87 -2.38 0.19
CA LEU A 6 5.47 -3.47 1.08
C LEU A 6 3.94 -3.52 1.14
N GLY A 7 3.34 -4.65 1.52
CA GLY A 7 1.88 -4.77 1.70
C GLY A 7 1.12 -5.52 0.60
N GLN A 8 1.78 -5.91 -0.50
CA GLN A 8 1.10 -6.62 -1.60
C GLN A 8 0.53 -7.97 -1.16
N ILE A 9 1.33 -8.77 -0.44
CA ILE A 9 0.89 -10.09 0.06
C ILE A 9 -0.18 -9.94 1.15
N ASP A 10 -0.05 -8.93 2.00
CA ASP A 10 -1.05 -8.61 3.02
C ASP A 10 -2.43 -8.31 2.38
N CYS A 11 -2.44 -7.53 1.30
CA CYS A 11 -3.65 -7.22 0.55
C CYS A 11 -4.20 -8.41 -0.24
N ARG A 12 -3.32 -9.26 -0.80
CA ARG A 12 -3.74 -10.39 -1.62
C ARG A 12 -4.28 -11.55 -0.81
N GLU A 13 -3.68 -11.82 0.34
CA GLU A 13 -3.91 -13.05 1.10
C GLU A 13 -4.14 -12.78 2.59
N GLY A 14 -3.21 -12.04 3.22
CA GLY A 14 -3.16 -11.93 4.69
C GLY A 14 -4.42 -11.37 5.33
N LEU A 15 -4.93 -10.26 4.81
CA LEU A 15 -6.13 -9.59 5.33
C LEU A 15 -7.40 -10.43 5.14
N LEU A 16 -7.54 -11.07 3.98
CA LEU A 16 -8.70 -11.91 3.65
C LEU A 16 -8.73 -13.16 4.53
N VAL A 17 -7.61 -13.86 4.65
CA VAL A 17 -7.49 -15.04 5.50
C VAL A 17 -7.73 -14.70 6.98
N ALA A 18 -7.26 -13.55 7.45
CA ALA A 18 -7.50 -13.13 8.83
C ALA A 18 -8.98 -12.83 9.09
N LEU A 19 -9.68 -12.22 8.12
CA LEU A 19 -11.10 -11.94 8.18
C LEU A 19 -11.93 -13.24 8.15
N GLU A 20 -11.64 -14.15 7.22
CA GLU A 20 -12.31 -15.47 7.12
C GLU A 20 -12.16 -16.30 8.39
N ARG A 21 -11.02 -16.18 9.07
CA ARG A 21 -10.76 -16.85 10.37
C ARG A 21 -11.38 -16.14 11.56
N GLY A 22 -12.18 -15.08 11.35
CA GLY A 22 -12.84 -14.33 12.41
C GLY A 22 -11.88 -13.59 13.35
N ARG A 23 -10.64 -13.28 12.91
CA ARG A 23 -9.68 -12.53 13.74
C ARG A 23 -10.04 -11.06 13.87
N TYR A 24 -10.80 -10.53 12.92
CA TYR A 24 -11.28 -9.16 12.88
C TYR A 24 -12.75 -9.13 12.49
N GLU A 25 -13.48 -8.15 13.01
CA GLU A 25 -14.92 -7.99 12.77
C GLU A 25 -15.23 -7.46 11.37
N SER A 26 -14.27 -6.82 10.71
CA SER A 26 -14.42 -6.27 9.36
C SER A 26 -13.08 -6.15 8.66
N LEU A 27 -13.11 -6.05 7.32
CA LEU A 27 -11.93 -5.78 6.53
C LEU A 27 -11.26 -4.45 6.93
N GLN A 28 -12.04 -3.42 7.24
CA GLN A 28 -11.52 -2.13 7.70
C GLN A 28 -10.75 -2.26 9.01
N HIS A 29 -11.26 -3.05 9.97
CA HIS A 29 -10.57 -3.32 11.22
C HIS A 29 -9.24 -4.05 10.96
N ALA A 30 -9.25 -5.09 10.12
CA ALA A 30 -8.04 -5.83 9.74
C ALA A 30 -6.98 -4.92 9.08
N VAL A 31 -7.41 -4.06 8.15
CA VAL A 31 -6.54 -3.08 7.47
C VAL A 31 -5.93 -2.11 8.48
N ASN A 32 -6.73 -1.52 9.36
CA ASN A 32 -6.24 -0.55 10.35
C ASN A 32 -5.23 -1.18 11.31
N ALA A 33 -5.50 -2.40 11.78
CA ALA A 33 -4.57 -3.13 12.64
C ALA A 33 -3.24 -3.43 11.93
N THR A 34 -3.31 -3.86 10.67
CA THR A 34 -2.11 -4.16 9.86
C THR A 34 -1.29 -2.90 9.57
N VAL A 35 -1.95 -1.81 9.17
CA VAL A 35 -1.30 -0.50 8.92
C VAL A 35 -0.65 0.05 10.19
N ALA A 36 -1.28 -0.14 11.37
CA ALA A 36 -0.68 0.29 12.63
C ALA A 36 0.65 -0.43 12.91
N VAL A 37 0.71 -1.75 12.71
CA VAL A 37 1.95 -2.53 12.84
C VAL A 37 2.98 -2.10 11.79
N TYR A 38 2.55 -1.97 10.53
CA TYR A 38 3.40 -1.51 9.42
C TYR A 38 4.10 -0.20 9.77
N VAL A 39 3.35 0.83 10.17
CA VAL A 39 3.89 2.17 10.43
C VAL A 39 4.79 2.16 11.66
N ALA A 40 4.40 1.46 12.73
CA ALA A 40 5.25 1.33 13.92
C ALA A 40 6.62 0.74 13.57
N GLN A 41 6.66 -0.34 12.77
CA GLN A 41 7.93 -0.96 12.34
C GLN A 41 8.76 -0.03 11.47
N LEU A 42 8.16 0.74 10.57
CA LEU A 42 8.90 1.71 9.75
C LEU A 42 9.45 2.88 10.56
N VAL A 43 8.69 3.40 11.52
CA VAL A 43 9.15 4.47 12.43
C VAL A 43 10.35 3.99 13.24
N ASP A 44 10.26 2.80 13.84
CA ASP A 44 11.35 2.20 14.61
C ASP A 44 12.60 1.96 13.74
N LEU A 45 12.40 1.46 12.52
CA LEU A 45 13.48 1.26 11.55
C LEU A 45 14.14 2.59 11.13
N ALA A 46 13.34 3.60 10.83
CA ALA A 46 13.82 4.93 10.44
C ALA A 46 14.66 5.55 11.56
N ALA A 47 14.18 5.47 12.81
CA ALA A 47 14.89 5.99 13.98
C ALA A 47 16.18 5.21 14.26
N SER A 48 16.11 3.89 14.35
CA SER A 48 17.25 3.03 14.72
C SER A 48 18.40 3.07 13.70
N ARG A 49 18.07 3.28 12.42
CA ARG A 49 19.05 3.30 11.32
C ARG A 49 19.31 4.70 10.77
N LYS A 50 18.69 5.74 11.35
CA LYS A 50 18.77 7.13 10.87
C LYS A 50 18.43 7.25 9.38
N LEU A 51 17.39 6.55 8.95
CA LEU A 51 16.95 6.52 7.54
C LEU A 51 15.83 7.51 7.31
N ARG A 52 15.87 8.17 6.15
CA ARG A 52 14.69 8.77 5.54
C ARG A 52 13.98 7.71 4.71
N LEU A 53 12.76 7.34 5.10
CA LEU A 53 11.97 6.32 4.40
C LEU A 53 10.90 6.97 3.54
N LEU A 54 10.88 6.59 2.26
CA LEU A 54 9.83 6.93 1.31
C LEU A 54 8.92 5.71 1.17
N VAL A 55 7.63 5.88 1.40
CA VAL A 55 6.64 4.80 1.37
C VAL A 55 5.90 4.85 0.04
N HIS A 56 6.13 3.82 -0.77
CA HIS A 56 5.44 3.62 -2.03
C HIS A 56 4.05 3.02 -1.77
N PRO A 57 3.00 3.43 -2.50
CA PRO A 57 1.70 2.80 -2.42
C PRO A 57 1.76 1.32 -2.81
N VAL A 58 0.92 0.48 -2.22
CA VAL A 58 0.76 -0.90 -2.70
C VAL A 58 0.24 -0.86 -4.15
N PRO A 59 0.90 -1.53 -5.09
CA PRO A 59 0.47 -1.55 -6.49
C PRO A 59 -0.94 -2.18 -6.68
N PRO A 60 -1.90 -1.49 -7.31
CA PRO A 60 -3.24 -2.01 -7.59
C PRO A 60 -3.27 -2.84 -8.89
N VAL A 61 -2.45 -3.90 -8.95
CA VAL A 61 -2.19 -4.68 -10.17
C VAL A 61 -3.26 -5.72 -10.52
N HIS A 62 -3.91 -6.30 -9.50
CA HIS A 62 -4.93 -7.33 -9.66
C HIS A 62 -6.31 -6.71 -9.43
N ASP A 63 -7.24 -6.94 -10.35
CA ASP A 63 -8.62 -6.42 -10.24
C ASP A 63 -9.35 -6.95 -9.01
N GLU A 64 -9.20 -8.24 -8.73
CA GLU A 64 -9.92 -8.94 -7.65
C GLU A 64 -9.59 -8.37 -6.25
N ILE A 65 -8.35 -7.92 -6.05
CA ILE A 65 -7.90 -7.39 -4.75
C ILE A 65 -7.76 -5.86 -4.76
N ARG A 66 -8.10 -5.19 -5.87
CA ARG A 66 -7.97 -3.74 -6.05
C ARG A 66 -8.72 -2.96 -4.98
N ALA A 67 -9.92 -3.41 -4.61
CA ALA A 67 -10.70 -2.78 -3.55
C ALA A 67 -9.97 -2.84 -2.19
N VAL A 68 -9.34 -3.98 -1.88
CA VAL A 68 -8.54 -4.17 -0.66
C VAL A 68 -7.30 -3.28 -0.68
N VAL A 69 -6.58 -3.25 -1.81
CA VAL A 69 -5.39 -2.39 -2.02
C VAL A 69 -5.76 -0.91 -1.86
N ASN A 70 -6.88 -0.49 -2.46
CA ASN A 70 -7.34 0.90 -2.35
C ASN A 70 -7.69 1.27 -0.91
N LEU A 71 -8.33 0.37 -0.17
CA LEU A 71 -8.63 0.54 1.24
C LEU A 71 -7.36 0.66 2.08
N PHE A 72 -6.39 -0.23 1.81
CA PHE A 72 -5.10 -0.27 2.50
C PHE A 72 -4.27 1.00 2.24
N ASN A 73 -4.14 1.43 0.98
CA ASN A 73 -3.38 2.62 0.61
C ASN A 73 -3.97 3.88 1.24
N ARG A 74 -5.30 4.02 1.29
CA ARG A 74 -5.95 5.15 1.97
C ARG A 74 -5.65 5.17 3.47
N ALA A 75 -5.77 4.02 4.13
CA ALA A 75 -5.46 3.91 5.55
C ALA A 75 -3.97 4.19 5.84
N LEU A 76 -3.07 3.67 4.99
CA LEU A 76 -1.63 3.86 5.11
C LEU A 76 -1.24 5.33 4.89
N GLN A 77 -1.74 5.98 3.84
CA GLN A 77 -1.52 7.40 3.57
C GLN A 77 -1.97 8.27 4.74
N ALA A 78 -3.20 8.04 5.25
CA ALA A 78 -3.73 8.78 6.38
C ALA A 78 -2.88 8.60 7.64
N ARG A 79 -2.39 7.38 7.90
CA ARG A 79 -1.55 7.09 9.06
C ARG A 79 -0.15 7.72 8.97
N ILE A 80 0.43 7.75 7.77
CA ILE A 80 1.77 8.33 7.49
C ILE A 80 1.74 9.86 7.58
N ALA A 81 0.61 10.52 7.27
CA ALA A 81 0.50 11.97 7.33
C ALA A 81 0.86 12.57 8.71
N GLY A 82 0.78 11.78 9.79
CA GLY A 82 1.19 12.17 11.15
C GLY A 82 2.64 11.86 11.51
N GLU A 83 3.45 11.27 10.62
CA GLU A 83 4.78 10.76 10.93
C GLU A 83 5.89 11.63 10.31
N ALA A 84 6.86 12.08 11.11
CA ALA A 84 7.91 13.00 10.65
C ALA A 84 9.04 12.34 9.85
N THR A 85 9.29 11.05 10.08
CA THR A 85 10.42 10.30 9.47
C THR A 85 10.02 9.50 8.22
N LEU A 86 8.72 9.45 7.93
CA LEU A 86 8.14 8.74 6.80
C LEU A 86 7.59 9.75 5.80
N THR A 87 7.74 9.45 4.51
CA THR A 87 7.16 10.28 3.44
C THR A 87 6.36 9.40 2.50
N TRP A 88 5.07 9.68 2.37
CA TRP A 88 4.21 9.03 1.39
C TRP A 88 4.58 9.49 -0.03
N LEU A 89 4.71 8.55 -0.96
CA LEU A 89 4.89 8.85 -2.38
C LEU A 89 3.53 9.01 -3.05
N ASP A 90 3.12 10.26 -3.24
CA ASP A 90 1.78 10.62 -3.67
C ASP A 90 1.60 10.58 -5.20
N PHE A 91 1.59 9.36 -5.75
CA PHE A 91 1.30 9.13 -7.17
C PHE A 91 0.31 7.99 -7.41
N TRP A 92 -0.17 7.32 -6.35
CA TRP A 92 -1.09 6.18 -6.46
C TRP A 92 -2.31 6.48 -7.32
N GLU A 93 -2.93 7.64 -7.13
CA GLU A 93 -4.12 8.03 -7.90
C GLU A 93 -3.82 8.20 -9.39
N SER A 94 -2.60 8.57 -9.75
CA SER A 94 -2.15 8.68 -11.15
C SER A 94 -1.88 7.33 -11.83
N LEU A 95 -1.88 6.23 -11.06
CA LEU A 95 -1.83 4.87 -11.61
C LEU A 95 -3.21 4.42 -12.11
N LEU A 96 -4.29 5.07 -11.67
CA LEU A 96 -5.65 4.62 -11.88
C LEU A 96 -6.40 5.48 -12.89
N GLU A 97 -7.24 4.83 -13.72
CA GLU A 97 -8.22 5.49 -14.56
C GLU A 97 -9.19 6.33 -13.70
N GLN A 98 -9.48 7.55 -14.14
CA GLN A 98 -10.25 8.53 -13.34
C GLN A 98 -11.65 8.04 -12.94
N HIS A 99 -12.30 7.24 -13.80
CA HIS A 99 -13.69 6.83 -13.64
C HIS A 99 -13.82 5.39 -13.10
N SER A 100 -13.17 4.42 -13.75
CA SER A 100 -13.26 3.01 -13.33
C SER A 100 -12.41 2.70 -12.10
N ARG A 101 -11.44 3.56 -11.77
CA ARG A 101 -10.39 3.29 -10.77
C ARG A 101 -9.58 2.03 -11.07
N GLU A 102 -9.65 1.54 -12.31
CA GLU A 102 -8.83 0.44 -12.83
C GLU A 102 -7.40 0.92 -13.09
N LEU A 103 -6.46 -0.01 -13.24
CA LEU A 103 -5.07 0.33 -13.49
C LEU A 103 -5.00 0.80 -14.94
N HIS A 104 -4.35 1.93 -15.20
CA HIS A 104 -4.10 2.35 -16.57
C HIS A 104 -3.39 1.23 -17.35
N GLU A 105 -3.89 0.89 -18.54
CA GLU A 105 -3.37 -0.21 -19.36
C GLU A 105 -1.85 -0.09 -19.59
N LYS A 106 -1.34 1.14 -19.80
CA LYS A 106 0.09 1.43 -19.97
C LYS A 106 1.00 1.04 -18.79
N TYR A 107 0.42 0.76 -17.62
CA TYR A 107 1.13 0.32 -16.42
C TYR A 107 0.94 -1.18 -16.14
N THR A 108 0.19 -1.90 -16.98
CA THR A 108 0.05 -3.35 -16.91
C THR A 108 1.32 -4.03 -17.45
N LEU A 109 1.78 -5.10 -16.78
CA LEU A 109 2.92 -5.91 -17.22
C LEU A 109 2.56 -7.39 -17.34
N ASP A 110 2.31 -8.06 -16.21
CA ASP A 110 2.09 -9.52 -16.14
C ASP A 110 0.94 -9.91 -15.18
N GLY A 111 0.15 -8.92 -14.76
CA GLY A 111 -0.94 -9.09 -13.78
C GLY A 111 -0.49 -9.09 -12.32
N THR A 112 0.81 -9.19 -12.01
CA THR A 112 1.34 -9.19 -10.62
C THR A 112 2.29 -8.03 -10.34
N HIS A 113 2.86 -7.44 -11.39
CA HIS A 113 3.83 -6.35 -11.31
C HIS A 113 3.39 -5.15 -12.16
N LEU A 114 3.84 -3.95 -11.77
CA LEU A 114 3.65 -2.74 -12.56
C LEU A 114 4.72 -2.65 -13.66
N HIS A 115 4.32 -2.22 -14.85
CA HIS A 115 5.26 -1.79 -15.87
C HIS A 115 6.02 -0.55 -15.37
N PRO A 116 7.35 -0.42 -15.52
CA PRO A 116 8.14 0.70 -14.99
C PRO A 116 7.82 2.10 -15.57
N ARG A 117 6.81 2.22 -16.45
CA ARG A 117 6.43 3.48 -17.12
C ARG A 117 5.83 4.51 -16.18
N TYR A 118 5.47 4.13 -14.95
CA TYR A 118 5.01 5.07 -13.93
C TYR A 118 6.16 5.86 -13.29
N ILE A 119 7.41 5.51 -13.59
CA ILE A 119 8.60 6.25 -13.18
C ILE A 119 8.94 7.25 -14.30
N PRO A 120 9.05 8.55 -14.00
CA PRO A 120 9.49 9.55 -14.97
C PRO A 120 10.90 9.24 -15.52
N PRO A 121 11.20 9.63 -16.77
CA PRO A 121 12.53 9.47 -17.37
C PRO A 121 13.61 10.35 -16.71
#